data_AF-A0A918ANH6-F1
#
_entry.id   AF-A0A918ANH6-F1
#
_cell.length_a   1.000
_cell.length_b   1.000
_cell.length_c   1.000
_cell.angle_alpha   90.00
_cell.angle_beta   90.00
_cell.angle_gamma   90.00
#
_symmetry.space_group_name_H-M   'P 1'
#
loop_
_entity.id
_entity.type
_entity.pdbx_description
1 polymer ?
#
loop_
_entity_poly.entity_id
_entity_poly.type
_entity_poly.pdbx_seq_one_letter_code
_entity_poly.pdbx_strand_id
1 'polypeptide(L)'
;MTVLADRVVDVLARELPWARRWDELSAVVAELSEVVRRGPGARVQAERVAEALLAGVDPRHRAAFAELVDRVLDLHAVACQSDPPPPETLADWLLRLQTAFPEPPEVRLAPYAAALGERGLARYRAEAVARFERLPVVGFGGTGHYDRARWALLRVVEELAEHTGDVDLQVLRLSRDLSSGWHYLQVATVLREAGRPAQALEWVRRGLAATGGRGAAGRLADLGVDECLRHGEVGQALELCGDLLRLRPCPETYGRLRALAAATGQWPRVRERTWEHLVSAASPQQIAELVELELRSTPPRQVLEWVREAARRAGRPQAWAGCLDLLLAAVPLEGPLEGPPEGPGVLLEPLRVSHAEEMVPVLADARLHAFTGGAPPTAQELRRRYAAQVAGPVGQAGRWWLNWVVRRGDDGRAAGFVQATVAEADEGLRAEVAWVVGVEHQGRGVARAASRLMVDWLRGRGVARVLAHVRHGHVASEAVARSVGLAPTGVVVDGERRWQD
;
A
#
# COMPACT_ATOMS: atom_id res chain seq x y z
N MET A 1 45.88 48.91 27.41
CA MET A 1 45.40 48.18 26.22
C MET A 1 43.89 48.26 26.21
N THR A 2 43.31 49.11 25.38
CA THR A 2 41.85 49.13 25.18
C THR A 2 41.42 47.70 24.80
N VAL A 3 40.46 47.14 25.53
CA VAL A 3 39.97 45.78 25.24
C VAL A 3 39.35 45.85 23.84
N LEU A 4 39.87 45.09 22.87
CA LEU A 4 39.42 45.14 21.46
C LEU A 4 37.89 45.01 21.33
N ALA A 5 37.26 44.25 22.22
CA ALA A 5 35.80 44.13 22.32
C ALA A 5 35.09 45.46 22.62
N ASP A 6 35.63 46.32 23.49
CA ASP A 6 35.03 47.63 23.80
C ASP A 6 35.00 48.52 22.55
N ARG A 7 36.02 48.40 21.68
CA ARG A 7 36.04 49.08 20.38
C ARG A 7 35.01 48.52 19.42
N VAL A 8 34.78 47.20 19.40
CA VAL A 8 33.68 46.60 18.62
C VAL A 8 32.36 47.20 19.09
N VAL A 9 32.12 47.23 20.40
CA VAL A 9 30.88 47.79 20.97
C VAL A 9 30.71 49.27 20.60
N ASP A 10 31.76 50.09 20.70
CA ASP A 10 31.73 51.51 20.29
C ASP A 10 31.39 51.67 18.79
N VAL A 11 32.06 50.91 17.92
CA VAL A 11 31.82 50.96 16.47
C VAL A 11 30.39 50.55 16.12
N LEU A 12 29.84 49.57 16.82
CA LEU A 12 28.47 49.09 16.63
C LEU A 12 27.42 50.09 17.16
N ALA A 13 27.73 50.82 18.24
CA ALA A 13 26.84 51.84 18.81
C ALA A 13 26.79 53.14 17.99
N ARG A 14 27.84 53.43 17.21
CA ARG A 14 27.94 54.67 16.42
C ARG A 14 27.13 54.60 15.12
N GLU A 15 26.48 55.70 14.77
CA GLU A 15 25.85 55.90 13.46
C GLU A 15 26.91 56.17 12.39
N LEU A 16 27.34 55.12 11.69
CA LEU A 16 28.32 55.18 10.62
C LEU A 16 27.74 54.61 9.32
N PRO A 17 28.13 55.14 8.14
CA PRO A 17 27.91 54.45 6.88
C PRO A 17 28.51 53.04 6.92
N TRP A 18 27.83 52.07 6.31
CA TRP A 18 28.24 50.66 6.38
C TRP A 18 29.70 50.42 5.97
N ALA A 19 30.16 51.04 4.86
CA ALA A 19 31.54 50.89 4.40
C ALA A 19 32.57 51.26 5.49
N ARG A 20 32.34 52.37 6.20
CA ARG A 20 33.22 52.82 7.29
C ARG A 20 33.11 51.90 8.51
N ARG A 21 31.91 51.43 8.85
CA ARG A 21 31.71 50.46 9.94
C ARG A 21 32.46 49.16 9.65
N TRP A 22 32.36 48.67 8.41
CA TRP A 22 33.05 47.47 7.95
C TRP A 22 34.57 47.61 8.05
N ASP A 23 35.13 48.74 7.60
CA ASP A 23 36.56 49.02 7.69
C ASP A 23 37.02 49.07 9.16
N GLU A 24 36.27 49.77 10.03
CA GLU A 24 36.59 49.86 11.46
C GLU A 24 36.52 48.50 12.16
N LEU A 25 35.51 47.66 11.88
CA LEU A 25 35.41 46.30 12.44
C LEU A 25 36.49 45.36 11.88
N SER A 26 36.78 45.41 10.58
CA SER A 26 37.82 44.61 9.94
C SER A 26 39.20 44.94 10.50
N ALA A 27 39.47 46.23 10.78
CA ALA A 27 40.71 46.66 11.42
C ALA A 27 40.87 46.08 12.83
N VAL A 28 39.78 45.97 13.62
CA VAL A 28 39.81 45.31 14.94
C VAL A 28 40.19 43.83 14.81
N VAL A 29 39.61 43.11 13.84
CA VAL A 29 39.94 41.69 13.62
C VAL A 29 41.38 41.50 13.12
N ALA A 30 41.88 42.41 12.27
CA ALA A 30 43.27 42.41 11.85
C ALA A 30 44.23 42.65 13.03
N GLU A 31 43.89 43.57 13.94
CA GLU A 31 44.67 43.81 15.16
C GLU A 31 44.63 42.60 16.11
N LEU A 32 43.48 41.94 16.25
CA LEU A 32 43.36 40.69 17.00
C LEU A 32 44.30 39.61 16.44
N SER A 33 44.41 39.50 15.12
CA SER A 33 45.36 38.58 14.48
C SER A 33 46.81 38.85 14.89
N GLU A 34 47.21 40.13 14.99
CA GLU A 34 48.54 40.49 15.51
C GLU A 34 48.71 40.15 16.99
N VAL A 35 47.66 40.30 17.80
CA VAL A 35 47.69 39.92 19.22
C VAL A 35 47.88 38.41 19.36
N VAL A 36 47.14 37.61 18.58
CA VAL A 36 47.30 36.14 18.54
C VAL A 36 48.72 35.75 18.13
N ARG A 37 49.33 36.44 17.16
CA ARG A 37 50.73 36.21 16.77
C ARG A 37 51.75 36.50 17.88
N ARG A 38 51.45 37.45 18.79
CA ARG A 38 52.38 37.89 19.84
C ARG A 38 52.39 37.00 21.08
N GLY A 39 51.43 36.10 21.25
CA GLY A 39 51.45 35.06 22.28
C GLY A 39 50.31 35.15 23.32
N PRO A 40 50.57 34.81 24.61
CA PRO A 40 49.53 34.52 25.61
C PRO A 40 48.54 35.67 25.87
N GLY A 41 47.31 35.34 26.26
CA GLY A 41 46.26 36.32 26.58
C GLY A 41 45.40 36.76 25.38
N ALA A 42 45.75 36.35 24.16
CA ALA A 42 44.96 36.61 22.97
C ALA A 42 43.61 35.86 22.95
N ARG A 43 43.54 34.70 23.61
CA ARG A 43 42.32 33.86 23.71
C ARG A 43 41.15 34.64 24.29
N VAL A 44 41.31 35.22 25.48
CA VAL A 44 40.24 35.98 26.17
C VAL A 44 39.82 37.20 25.37
N GLN A 45 40.74 37.83 24.63
CA GLN A 45 40.36 38.94 23.74
C GLN A 45 39.53 38.45 22.55
N ALA A 46 39.90 37.33 21.92
CA ALA A 46 39.14 36.76 20.82
C ALA A 46 37.74 36.31 21.27
N GLU A 47 37.60 35.72 22.47
CA GLU A 47 36.31 35.36 23.06
C GLU A 47 35.38 36.58 23.17
N ARG A 48 35.89 37.67 23.76
CA ARG A 48 35.12 38.91 23.95
C ARG A 48 34.77 39.60 22.64
N VAL A 49 35.68 39.59 21.66
CA VAL A 49 35.43 40.16 20.33
C VAL A 49 34.35 39.37 19.60
N ALA A 50 34.38 38.04 19.64
CA ALA A 50 33.34 37.19 19.05
C ALA A 50 31.96 37.50 19.67
N GLU A 51 31.89 37.55 21.00
CA GLU A 51 30.64 37.87 21.71
C GLU A 51 30.11 39.27 21.40
N ALA A 52 30.99 40.27 21.30
CA ALA A 52 30.60 41.63 20.94
C ALA A 52 30.04 41.71 19.51
N LEU A 53 30.68 41.03 18.55
CA LEU A 53 30.20 40.95 17.17
C LEU A 53 28.84 40.25 17.08
N LEU A 54 28.66 39.13 17.79
CA LEU A 54 27.41 38.36 17.80
C LEU A 54 26.26 39.10 18.50
N ALA A 55 26.56 39.87 19.56
CA ALA A 55 25.56 40.66 20.28
C ALA A 55 25.02 41.84 19.45
N GLY A 56 25.81 42.38 18.53
CA GLY A 56 25.45 43.56 17.72
C GLY A 56 25.26 43.30 16.24
N VAL A 57 24.92 42.06 15.84
CA VAL A 57 24.64 41.73 14.43
C VAL A 57 23.49 42.58 13.89
N ASP A 58 23.74 43.26 12.78
CA ASP A 58 22.70 43.88 11.96
C ASP A 58 22.15 42.84 10.97
N PRO A 59 20.85 42.47 11.02
CA PRO A 59 20.25 41.52 10.11
C PRO A 59 20.43 41.85 8.61
N ARG A 60 20.57 43.14 8.27
CA ARG A 60 20.80 43.60 6.88
C ARG A 60 22.18 43.22 6.35
N HIS A 61 23.14 42.99 7.25
CA HIS A 61 24.54 42.70 6.95
C HIS A 61 24.98 41.34 7.54
N ARG A 62 24.04 40.42 7.79
CA ARG A 62 24.28 39.10 8.42
C ARG A 62 25.50 38.38 7.85
N ALA A 63 25.61 38.26 6.52
CA ALA A 63 26.68 37.53 5.88
C ALA A 63 28.07 38.12 6.18
N ALA A 64 28.16 39.45 6.22
CA ALA A 64 29.42 40.14 6.52
C ALA A 64 29.82 39.97 8.00
N PHE A 65 28.85 40.01 8.92
CA PHE A 65 29.11 39.69 10.33
C PHE A 65 29.55 38.23 10.51
N ALA A 66 28.91 37.29 9.83
CA ALA A 66 29.31 35.88 9.86
C ALA A 66 30.76 35.70 9.42
N GLU A 67 31.18 36.35 8.33
CA GLU A 67 32.57 36.32 7.85
C GLU A 67 33.58 36.83 8.90
N LEU A 68 33.25 37.92 9.60
CA LEU A 68 34.11 38.44 10.67
C LEU A 68 34.16 37.49 11.87
N VAL A 69 33.02 36.94 12.28
CA VAL A 69 32.95 35.99 13.39
C VAL A 69 33.74 34.73 13.06
N ASP A 70 33.62 34.18 11.86
CA ASP A 70 34.39 33.01 11.41
C ASP A 70 35.90 33.26 11.52
N ARG A 71 36.37 34.43 11.06
CA ARG A 71 37.78 34.83 11.20
C ARG A 71 38.21 34.92 12.67
N VAL A 72 37.37 35.50 13.53
CA VAL A 72 37.65 35.60 14.96
C VAL A 72 37.68 34.22 15.62
N LEU A 73 36.79 33.30 15.23
CA LEU A 73 36.78 31.93 15.72
C LEU A 73 38.00 31.13 15.26
N ASP A 74 38.47 31.32 14.03
CA ASP A 74 39.71 30.69 13.56
C ASP A 74 40.92 31.23 14.35
N LEU A 75 40.98 32.54 14.59
CA LEU A 75 42.01 33.16 15.44
C LEU A 75 41.95 32.68 16.89
N HIS A 76 40.76 32.52 17.44
CA HIS A 76 40.54 31.97 18.78
C HIS A 76 41.00 30.52 18.88
N ALA A 77 40.74 29.68 17.87
CA ALA A 77 41.21 28.30 17.82
C ALA A 77 42.75 28.23 17.83
N VAL A 78 43.42 29.10 17.06
CA VAL A 78 44.89 29.23 17.08
C VAL A 78 45.39 29.67 18.46
N ALA A 79 44.74 30.66 19.07
CA ALA A 79 45.11 31.14 20.40
C ALA A 79 44.99 30.04 21.47
N CYS A 80 43.95 29.18 21.38
CA CYS A 80 43.76 28.05 22.28
C CYS A 80 44.88 27.00 22.19
N GLN A 81 45.63 26.92 21.10
CA GLN A 81 46.77 26.01 20.99
C GLN A 81 47.99 26.50 21.79
N SER A 82 48.15 27.82 21.90
CA SER A 82 49.28 28.44 22.61
C SER A 82 48.97 28.74 24.09
N ASP A 83 47.70 28.99 24.41
CA ASP A 83 47.20 29.28 25.76
C ASP A 83 45.92 28.47 26.02
N PRO A 84 46.03 27.14 26.25
CA PRO A 84 44.87 26.26 26.35
C PRO A 84 44.00 26.58 27.57
N PRO A 85 42.70 26.83 27.38
CA PRO A 85 41.77 26.94 28.51
C PRO A 85 41.50 25.56 29.15
N PRO A 86 40.90 25.52 30.35
CA PRO A 86 40.31 24.28 30.84
C PRO A 86 39.33 23.69 29.79
N PRO A 87 39.49 22.43 29.37
CA PRO A 87 38.75 21.89 28.24
C PRO A 87 37.23 21.94 28.38
N GLU A 88 36.71 21.70 29.58
CA GLU A 88 35.29 21.75 29.87
C GLU A 88 34.74 23.18 29.79
N THR A 89 35.54 24.18 30.16
CA THR A 89 35.16 25.60 30.01
C THR A 89 35.11 26.02 28.55
N LEU A 90 36.05 25.55 27.72
CA LEU A 90 36.02 25.79 26.28
C LEU A 90 34.79 25.15 25.63
N ALA A 91 34.47 23.91 26.00
CA ALA A 91 33.28 23.21 25.55
C ALA A 91 32.00 23.99 25.87
N ASP A 92 31.85 24.43 27.14
CA ASP A 92 30.69 25.19 27.60
C ASP A 92 30.60 26.55 26.87
N TRP A 93 31.73 27.20 26.60
CA TRP A 93 31.78 28.47 25.85
C TRP A 93 31.37 28.30 24.38
N LEU A 94 31.94 27.33 23.66
CA LEU A 94 31.62 27.06 22.25
C LEU A 94 30.15 26.68 22.08
N LEU A 95 29.60 25.90 23.02
CA LEU A 95 28.20 25.54 22.97
C LEU A 95 27.28 26.74 23.27
N ARG A 96 27.64 27.59 24.24
CA ARG A 96 26.90 28.82 24.52
C ARG A 96 26.88 29.75 23.32
N LEU A 97 28.00 29.93 22.60
CA LEU A 97 28.04 30.75 21.38
C LEU A 97 26.99 30.31 20.35
N GLN A 98 26.81 29.00 20.20
CA GLN A 98 25.88 28.45 19.22
C GLN A 98 24.42 28.49 19.68
N THR A 99 24.15 28.56 20.99
CA THR A 99 22.78 28.44 21.53
C THR A 99 22.23 29.71 22.17
N ALA A 100 23.06 30.68 22.53
CA ALA A 100 22.65 31.86 23.31
C ALA A 100 22.39 33.11 22.47
N PHE A 101 22.74 33.12 21.18
CA PHE A 101 22.65 34.29 20.32
C PHE A 101 21.52 34.14 19.27
N PRO A 102 20.85 35.23 18.88
CA PRO A 102 19.78 35.17 17.88
C PRO A 102 20.26 34.75 16.48
N GLU A 103 21.52 35.07 16.15
CA GLU A 103 22.21 34.73 14.91
C GLU A 103 23.49 33.99 15.27
N PRO A 104 23.39 32.70 15.68
CA PRO A 104 24.54 31.95 16.16
C PRO A 104 25.53 31.66 15.02
N PRO A 105 26.84 31.59 15.32
CA PRO A 105 27.84 31.20 14.33
C PRO A 105 27.83 29.67 14.11
N GLU A 106 28.38 29.24 12.98
CA GLU A 106 28.72 27.83 12.78
C GLU A 106 30.12 27.57 13.34
N VAL A 107 30.21 26.74 14.39
CA VAL A 107 31.50 26.41 15.01
C VAL A 107 31.97 25.07 14.45
N ARG A 108 33.13 25.06 13.79
CA ARG A 108 33.83 23.83 13.41
C ARG A 108 34.63 23.30 14.59
N LEU A 109 34.48 22.03 14.95
CA LEU A 109 35.19 21.43 16.09
C LEU A 109 36.62 21.04 15.74
N ALA A 110 36.92 20.75 14.47
CA ALA A 110 38.24 20.29 14.04
C ALA A 110 39.40 21.24 14.45
N PRO A 111 39.30 22.57 14.29
CA PRO A 111 40.32 23.51 14.77
C PRO A 111 40.52 23.51 16.30
N TYR A 112 39.50 23.10 17.06
CA TYR A 112 39.51 23.06 18.53
C TYR A 112 39.85 21.69 19.10
N ALA A 113 39.97 20.65 18.28
CA ALA A 113 40.10 19.26 18.74
C ALA A 113 41.26 19.05 19.73
N ALA A 114 42.42 19.67 19.48
CA ALA A 114 43.57 19.58 20.38
C ALA A 114 43.34 20.26 21.75
N ALA A 115 42.66 21.41 21.76
CA ALA A 115 42.39 22.17 22.99
C ALA A 115 41.23 21.56 23.80
N LEU A 116 40.23 20.98 23.13
CA LEU A 116 39.14 20.26 23.79
C LEU A 116 39.59 18.91 24.35
N GLY A 117 40.43 18.18 23.62
CA GLY A 117 40.78 16.80 23.98
C GLY A 117 39.56 15.92 24.27
N GLU A 118 39.78 14.77 24.90
CA GLU A 118 38.69 13.83 25.22
C GLU A 118 37.71 14.41 26.26
N ARG A 119 38.22 15.10 27.28
CA ARG A 119 37.40 15.65 28.38
C ARG A 119 36.47 16.77 27.91
N GLY A 120 36.99 17.71 27.12
CA GLY A 120 36.20 18.80 26.55
C GLY A 120 35.17 18.29 25.54
N LEU A 121 35.55 17.36 24.66
CA LEU A 121 34.60 16.74 23.71
C LEU A 121 33.51 15.95 24.44
N ALA A 122 33.85 15.20 25.49
CA ALA A 122 32.86 14.48 26.30
C ALA A 122 31.88 15.44 26.98
N ARG A 123 32.37 16.56 27.53
CA ARG A 123 31.53 17.62 28.11
C ARG A 123 30.63 18.27 27.05
N TYR A 124 31.19 18.64 25.91
CA TYR A 124 30.46 19.24 24.79
C TYR A 124 29.33 18.31 24.33
N ARG A 125 29.64 17.02 24.13
CA ARG A 125 28.66 15.99 23.78
C ARG A 125 27.56 15.86 24.82
N ALA A 126 27.91 15.67 26.09
CA ALA A 126 26.94 15.43 27.15
C ALA A 126 25.93 16.58 27.24
N GLU A 127 26.40 17.82 27.18
CA GLU A 127 25.53 18.99 27.26
C GLU A 127 24.72 19.21 25.98
N ALA A 128 25.31 18.99 24.79
CA ALA A 128 24.61 19.06 23.51
C ALA A 128 23.47 18.03 23.46
N VAL A 129 23.75 16.77 23.79
CA VAL A 129 22.76 15.68 23.85
C VAL A 129 21.67 16.00 24.87
N ALA A 130 22.03 16.42 26.09
CA ALA A 130 21.04 16.74 27.12
C ALA A 130 20.08 17.86 26.71
N ARG A 131 20.55 18.88 25.96
CA ARG A 131 19.69 19.94 25.40
C ARG A 131 18.86 19.43 24.22
N PHE A 132 19.47 18.66 23.34
CA PHE A 132 18.83 18.12 22.15
C PHE A 132 17.71 17.12 22.48
N GLU A 133 17.90 16.31 23.52
CA GLU A 133 16.90 15.34 23.97
C GLU A 133 15.61 15.97 24.50
N ARG A 134 15.69 17.20 25.02
CA ARG A 134 14.52 17.98 25.46
C ARG A 134 13.71 18.54 24.30
N LEU A 135 14.26 18.55 23.08
CA LEU A 135 13.51 19.00 21.91
C LEU A 135 12.35 18.04 21.61
N PRO A 136 11.15 18.57 21.31
CA PRO A 136 10.02 17.74 20.96
C PRO A 136 10.30 16.94 19.69
N VAL A 137 9.85 15.68 19.68
CA VAL A 137 9.90 14.83 18.49
C VAL A 137 8.71 15.18 17.60
N VAL A 138 8.97 15.50 16.33
CA VAL A 138 7.90 15.67 15.34
C VAL A 138 7.48 14.28 14.89
N GLY A 139 6.29 13.84 15.30
CA GLY A 139 5.74 12.54 14.92
C GLY A 139 5.23 12.51 13.48
N PHE A 140 4.96 11.30 12.96
CA PHE A 140 4.46 11.09 11.60
C PHE A 140 3.18 11.89 11.32
N GLY A 141 3.13 12.57 10.17
CA GLY A 141 2.02 13.45 9.79
C GLY A 141 2.02 14.82 10.49
N GLY A 142 2.93 15.05 11.44
CA GLY A 142 3.11 16.35 12.08
C GLY A 142 3.86 17.34 11.19
N THR A 143 3.57 18.62 11.34
CA THR A 143 4.39 19.71 10.80
C THR A 143 5.32 20.22 11.89
N GLY A 144 6.63 20.18 11.63
CA GLY A 144 7.62 20.70 12.56
C GLY A 144 7.60 22.23 12.60
N HIS A 145 7.55 22.82 13.78
CA HIS A 145 7.95 24.21 13.97
C HIS A 145 9.45 24.24 14.26
N TYR A 146 10.19 24.88 13.38
CA TYR A 146 11.64 25.03 13.51
C TYR A 146 11.97 26.43 13.99
N ASP A 147 11.96 26.61 15.31
CA ASP A 147 12.48 27.83 15.91
C ASP A 147 14.02 27.88 15.80
N ARG A 148 14.59 29.06 16.09
CA ARG A 148 16.03 29.29 15.98
C ARG A 148 16.84 28.39 16.93
N ALA A 149 16.30 28.09 18.12
CA ALA A 149 16.97 27.25 19.10
C ALA A 149 17.08 25.79 18.64
N ARG A 150 16.03 25.26 18.01
CA ARG A 150 16.04 23.93 17.36
C ARG A 150 17.05 23.88 16.23
N TRP A 151 17.10 24.89 15.35
CA TRP A 151 18.07 24.96 14.26
C TRP A 151 19.52 24.96 14.76
N ALA A 152 19.83 25.80 15.76
CA ALA A 152 21.14 25.84 16.38
C ALA A 152 21.58 24.47 16.92
N LEU A 153 20.70 23.81 17.66
CA LEU A 153 20.97 22.50 18.24
C LEU A 153 21.10 21.39 17.18
N LEU A 154 20.36 21.48 16.07
CA LEU A 154 20.52 20.56 14.93
C LEU A 154 21.91 20.68 14.30
N ARG A 155 22.43 21.90 14.13
CA ARG A 155 23.78 22.13 13.58
C ARG A 155 24.87 21.67 14.56
N VAL A 156 24.71 21.95 15.86
CA VAL A 156 25.62 21.48 16.91
C VAL A 156 25.77 19.95 16.90
N VAL A 157 24.65 19.22 16.87
CA VAL A 157 24.68 17.75 16.88
C VAL A 157 25.20 17.19 15.55
N GLU A 158 24.90 17.84 14.43
CA GLU A 158 25.43 17.48 13.11
C GLU A 158 26.96 17.59 13.05
N GLU A 159 27.52 18.75 13.38
CA GLU A 159 28.97 18.96 13.45
C GLU A 159 29.63 17.96 14.41
N LEU A 160 29.05 17.74 15.59
CA LEU A 160 29.60 16.79 16.55
C LEU A 160 29.60 15.36 15.99
N ALA A 161 28.53 14.94 15.32
CA ALA A 161 28.42 13.63 14.71
C ALA A 161 29.42 13.45 13.56
N GLU A 162 29.60 14.46 12.72
CA GLU A 162 30.58 14.47 11.62
C GLU A 162 32.02 14.43 12.15
N HIS A 163 32.34 15.27 13.14
CA HIS A 163 33.67 15.34 13.73
C HIS A 163 34.09 14.04 14.43
N THR A 164 33.15 13.39 15.13
CA THR A 164 33.43 12.17 15.90
C THR A 164 33.17 10.87 15.12
N GLY A 165 32.52 10.95 13.96
CA GLY A 165 32.03 9.76 13.24
C GLY A 165 30.95 9.00 14.01
N ASP A 166 30.26 9.65 14.95
CA ASP A 166 29.34 8.99 15.86
C ASP A 166 27.95 8.80 15.24
N VAL A 167 27.66 7.54 14.93
CA VAL A 167 26.41 7.10 14.31
C VAL A 167 25.22 7.30 15.24
N ASP A 168 25.37 7.14 16.56
CA ASP A 168 24.29 7.34 17.52
C ASP A 168 23.83 8.81 17.55
N LEU A 169 24.76 9.77 17.39
CA LEU A 169 24.41 11.18 17.25
C LEU A 169 23.69 11.48 15.93
N GLN A 170 24.10 10.86 14.81
CA GLN A 170 23.37 10.99 13.54
C GLN A 170 21.94 10.45 13.65
N VAL A 171 21.79 9.27 14.27
CA VAL A 171 20.48 8.66 14.53
C VAL A 171 19.64 9.52 15.46
N LEU A 172 20.23 10.04 16.54
CA LEU A 172 19.58 10.95 17.48
C LEU A 172 19.05 12.18 16.74
N ARG A 173 19.86 12.81 15.89
CA ARG A 173 19.48 13.98 15.09
C ARG A 173 18.29 13.67 14.19
N LEU A 174 18.41 12.63 13.36
CA LEU A 174 17.37 12.23 12.42
C LEU A 174 16.07 11.84 13.14
N SER A 175 16.15 11.23 14.32
CA SER A 175 14.98 10.80 15.09
C SER A 175 14.11 11.94 15.64
N ARG A 176 14.57 13.20 15.59
CA ARG A 176 13.78 14.36 16.07
C ARG A 176 12.76 14.84 15.07
N ASP A 177 12.92 14.50 13.79
CA ASP A 177 11.88 14.69 12.79
C ASP A 177 11.52 13.34 12.16
N LEU A 178 10.36 12.81 12.54
CA LEU A 178 9.77 11.60 11.99
C LEU A 178 8.44 11.91 11.30
N SER A 179 8.26 13.15 10.83
CA SER A 179 7.05 13.65 10.14
C SER A 179 6.66 12.86 8.90
N SER A 180 7.61 12.13 8.31
CA SER A 180 7.46 11.42 7.05
C SER A 180 8.12 10.05 7.13
N GLY A 181 7.59 9.09 6.38
CA GLY A 181 8.18 7.76 6.24
C GLY A 181 9.62 7.80 5.69
N TRP A 182 9.97 8.85 4.94
CA TRP A 182 11.32 9.06 4.44
C TRP A 182 12.35 9.27 5.56
N HIS A 183 11.98 9.89 6.68
CA HIS A 183 12.87 10.06 7.82
C HIS A 183 13.21 8.71 8.50
N TYR A 184 12.23 7.82 8.62
CA TYR A 184 12.49 6.45 9.09
C TYR A 184 13.46 5.71 8.16
N LEU A 185 13.30 5.90 6.84
CA LEU A 185 14.19 5.29 5.84
C LEU A 185 15.61 5.84 5.95
N GLN A 186 15.76 7.15 6.17
CA GLN A 186 17.07 7.78 6.38
C GLN A 186 17.78 7.20 7.62
N VAL A 187 17.08 7.09 8.75
CA VAL A 187 17.65 6.48 9.97
C VAL A 187 18.08 5.03 9.71
N ALA A 188 17.22 4.23 9.09
CA ALA A 188 17.54 2.84 8.77
C ALA A 188 18.73 2.71 7.81
N THR A 189 18.87 3.64 6.85
CA THR A 189 19.98 3.68 5.90
C THR A 189 21.30 3.98 6.59
N VAL A 190 21.34 5.00 7.46
CA VAL A 190 22.53 5.35 8.27
C VAL A 190 22.96 4.16 9.13
N LEU A 191 22.01 3.50 9.80
CA LEU A 191 22.30 2.32 10.62
C LEU A 191 22.84 1.15 9.80
N ARG A 192 22.30 0.92 8.60
CA ARG A 192 22.78 -0.12 7.69
C ARG A 192 24.21 0.17 7.24
N GLU A 193 24.48 1.39 6.81
CA GLU A 193 25.81 1.81 6.33
C GLU A 193 26.86 1.76 7.45
N ALA A 194 26.44 1.98 8.70
CA ALA A 194 27.25 1.80 9.89
C ALA A 194 27.42 0.33 10.35
N GLY A 195 26.88 -0.66 9.62
CA GLY A 195 26.98 -2.07 9.98
C GLY A 195 26.15 -2.50 11.18
N ARG A 196 25.00 -1.83 11.45
CA ARG A 196 24.07 -2.13 12.56
C ARG A 196 22.73 -2.65 12.04
N PRO A 197 22.69 -3.85 11.41
CA PRO A 197 21.54 -4.34 10.65
C PRO A 197 20.30 -4.60 11.51
N ALA A 198 20.48 -5.12 12.73
CA ALA A 198 19.37 -5.38 13.65
C ALA A 198 18.58 -4.11 13.98
N GLN A 199 19.28 -2.99 14.23
CA GLN A 199 18.65 -1.70 14.50
C GLN A 199 18.05 -1.08 13.25
N ALA A 200 18.70 -1.25 12.09
CA ALA A 200 18.13 -0.82 10.81
C ALA A 200 16.76 -1.49 10.56
N LEU A 201 16.66 -2.81 10.80
CA LEU A 201 15.40 -3.56 10.68
C LEU A 201 14.34 -3.12 11.69
N GLU A 202 14.73 -2.78 12.92
CA GLU A 202 13.80 -2.20 13.90
C GLU A 202 13.21 -0.88 13.39
N TRP A 203 14.05 0.01 12.85
CA TRP A 203 13.60 1.27 12.27
C TRP A 203 12.75 1.09 11.01
N VAL A 204 13.04 0.08 10.18
CA VAL A 204 12.18 -0.31 9.06
C VAL A 204 10.78 -0.68 9.57
N ARG A 205 10.67 -1.58 10.55
CA ARG A 205 9.37 -2.00 11.11
C ARG A 205 8.62 -0.83 11.72
N ARG A 206 9.31 0.05 12.47
CA ARG A 206 8.72 1.29 13.01
C ARG A 206 8.17 2.20 11.90
N GLY A 207 8.92 2.37 10.81
CA GLY A 207 8.48 3.17 9.67
C GLY A 207 7.28 2.58 8.93
N LEU A 208 7.26 1.25 8.73
CA LEU A 208 6.12 0.56 8.12
C LEU A 208 4.85 0.72 8.97
N ALA A 209 4.96 0.56 10.29
CA ALA A 209 3.85 0.74 11.21
C ALA A 209 3.35 2.19 11.23
N ALA A 210 4.25 3.17 11.34
CA ALA A 210 3.89 4.59 11.34
C ALA A 210 3.22 5.04 10.04
N THR A 211 3.68 4.55 8.89
CA THR A 211 3.13 4.92 7.59
C THR A 211 1.85 4.18 7.21
N GLY A 212 1.51 3.09 7.92
CA GLY A 212 0.40 2.20 7.56
C GLY A 212 0.50 1.68 6.12
N GLY A 213 1.73 1.40 5.66
CA GLY A 213 1.98 0.93 4.29
C GLY A 213 1.85 2.00 3.19
N ARG A 214 1.92 3.30 3.51
CA ARG A 214 1.85 4.40 2.53
C ARG A 214 3.19 5.15 2.39
N GLY A 215 3.30 5.97 1.34
CA GLY A 215 4.49 6.80 1.12
C GLY A 215 5.76 5.96 0.97
N ALA A 216 6.75 6.18 1.86
CA ALA A 216 8.05 5.50 1.82
C ALA A 216 7.99 3.99 2.17
N ALA A 217 6.83 3.43 2.51
CA ALA A 217 6.70 2.04 2.93
C ALA A 217 7.31 1.02 1.95
N GLY A 218 7.13 1.22 0.63
CA GLY A 218 7.75 0.35 -0.37
C GLY A 218 9.28 0.33 -0.27
N ARG A 219 9.91 1.51 -0.14
CA ARG A 219 11.37 1.65 0.00
C ARG A 219 11.89 1.12 1.33
N LEU A 220 11.13 1.30 2.41
CA LEU A 220 11.43 0.70 3.72
C LEU A 220 11.43 -0.83 3.63
N ALA A 221 10.42 -1.41 2.99
CA ALA A 221 10.36 -2.85 2.77
C ALA A 221 11.51 -3.35 1.89
N ASP A 222 11.85 -2.65 0.81
CA ASP A 222 13.00 -2.99 -0.04
C ASP A 222 14.29 -3.03 0.77
N LEU A 223 14.57 -1.99 1.58
CA LEU A 223 15.75 -1.95 2.44
C LEU A 223 15.77 -3.11 3.43
N GLY A 224 14.65 -3.40 4.08
CA GLY A 224 14.57 -4.47 5.06
C GLY A 224 14.68 -5.87 4.45
N VAL A 225 14.08 -6.11 3.29
CA VAL A 225 14.18 -7.38 2.57
C VAL A 225 15.63 -7.60 2.12
N ASP A 226 16.26 -6.60 1.50
CA ASP A 226 17.65 -6.68 1.08
C ASP A 226 18.58 -6.99 2.25
N GLU A 227 18.35 -6.34 3.40
CA GLU A 227 19.16 -6.58 4.60
C GLU A 227 18.97 -8.02 5.14
N CYS A 228 17.73 -8.49 5.27
CA CYS A 228 17.45 -9.87 5.67
C CYS A 228 18.10 -10.90 4.74
N LEU A 229 18.01 -10.68 3.42
CA LEU A 229 18.59 -11.61 2.44
C LEU A 229 20.11 -11.64 2.48
N ARG A 230 20.79 -10.51 2.72
CA ARG A 230 22.25 -10.46 2.89
C ARG A 230 22.75 -11.34 4.04
N HIS A 231 21.96 -11.50 5.09
CA HIS A 231 22.28 -12.34 6.24
C HIS A 231 21.68 -13.75 6.16
N GLY A 232 21.05 -14.13 5.04
CA GLY A 232 20.44 -15.44 4.86
C GLY A 232 19.11 -15.65 5.61
N GLU A 233 18.55 -14.58 6.17
CA GLU A 233 17.34 -14.58 7.01
C GLU A 233 16.06 -14.53 6.16
N VAL A 234 15.86 -15.52 5.29
CA VAL A 234 14.72 -15.58 4.35
C VAL A 234 13.37 -15.52 5.08
N GLY A 235 13.26 -16.16 6.24
CA GLY A 235 12.05 -16.13 7.06
C GLY A 235 11.65 -14.72 7.48
N GLN A 236 12.61 -13.93 7.96
CA GLN A 236 12.36 -12.53 8.36
C GLN A 236 11.99 -11.64 7.17
N ALA A 237 12.60 -11.87 5.99
CA ALA A 237 12.24 -11.15 4.77
C ALA A 237 10.78 -11.42 4.36
N LEU A 238 10.33 -12.68 4.42
CA LEU A 238 8.96 -13.07 4.14
C LEU A 238 7.97 -12.50 5.17
N GLU A 239 8.34 -12.52 6.45
CA GLU A 239 7.55 -11.90 7.52
C GLU A 239 7.35 -10.41 7.30
N LEU A 240 8.41 -9.69 6.91
CA LEU A 240 8.36 -8.25 6.64
C LEU A 240 7.41 -7.91 5.48
N CYS A 241 7.48 -8.65 4.37
CA CYS A 241 6.52 -8.49 3.27
C CYS A 241 5.10 -8.87 3.70
N GLY A 242 4.96 -9.90 4.54
CA GLY A 242 3.69 -10.30 5.13
C GLY A 242 3.07 -9.20 5.99
N ASP A 243 3.85 -8.57 6.87
CA ASP A 243 3.42 -7.44 7.69
C ASP A 243 2.96 -6.25 6.85
N LEU A 244 3.71 -5.92 5.80
CA LEU A 244 3.32 -4.86 4.86
C LEU A 244 1.99 -5.19 4.16
N LEU A 245 1.79 -6.43 3.73
CA LEU A 245 0.53 -6.87 3.14
C LEU A 245 -0.63 -6.77 4.14
N ARG A 246 -0.41 -7.10 5.42
CA ARG A 246 -1.43 -6.95 6.48
C ARG A 246 -1.82 -5.49 6.70
N LEU A 247 -0.84 -4.59 6.71
CA LEU A 247 -1.09 -3.15 6.85
C LEU A 247 -1.82 -2.57 5.64
N ARG A 248 -1.51 -3.09 4.45
CA ARG A 248 -2.11 -2.62 3.19
C ARG A 248 -2.33 -3.75 2.20
N PRO A 249 -3.50 -4.41 2.23
CA PRO A 249 -3.86 -5.42 1.23
C PRO A 249 -4.13 -4.77 -0.12
N CYS A 250 -3.18 -4.89 -1.06
CA CYS A 250 -3.33 -4.43 -2.44
C CYS A 250 -2.42 -5.23 -3.40
N PRO A 251 -2.63 -5.14 -4.73
CA PRO A 251 -1.85 -5.88 -5.71
C PRO A 251 -0.33 -5.69 -5.60
N GLU A 252 0.13 -4.49 -5.23
CA GLU A 252 1.55 -4.19 -5.08
C GLU A 252 2.19 -4.98 -3.93
N THR A 253 1.61 -4.91 -2.72
CA THR A 253 2.16 -5.57 -1.53
C THR A 253 2.05 -7.09 -1.62
N TYR A 254 0.97 -7.59 -2.22
CA TYR A 254 0.79 -9.01 -2.50
C TYR A 254 1.82 -9.49 -3.53
N GLY A 255 2.00 -8.75 -4.63
CA GLY A 255 2.99 -9.06 -5.66
C GLY A 255 4.41 -9.16 -5.11
N ARG A 256 4.79 -8.25 -4.20
CA ARG A 256 6.10 -8.28 -3.51
C ARG A 256 6.28 -9.56 -2.69
N LEU A 257 5.32 -9.91 -1.82
CA LEU A 257 5.38 -11.12 -1.01
C LEU A 257 5.44 -12.38 -1.89
N ARG A 258 4.59 -12.44 -2.93
CA ARG A 258 4.53 -13.55 -3.88
C ARG A 258 5.84 -13.73 -4.62
N ALA A 259 6.43 -12.65 -5.15
CA ALA A 259 7.70 -12.71 -5.87
C ALA A 259 8.83 -13.23 -4.97
N LEU A 260 8.95 -12.71 -3.75
CA LEU A 260 9.95 -13.15 -2.79
C LEU A 260 9.76 -14.64 -2.39
N ALA A 261 8.53 -15.04 -2.10
CA ALA A 261 8.22 -16.42 -1.74
C ALA A 261 8.42 -17.40 -2.91
N ALA A 262 8.14 -16.97 -4.15
CA ALA A 262 8.40 -17.77 -5.34
C ALA A 262 9.90 -17.94 -5.59
N ALA A 263 10.67 -16.86 -5.51
CA ALA A 263 12.13 -16.88 -5.67
C ALA A 263 12.85 -17.76 -4.63
N THR A 264 12.24 -17.95 -3.47
CA THR A 264 12.77 -18.76 -2.36
C THR A 264 12.13 -20.15 -2.26
N GLY A 265 11.25 -20.51 -3.20
CA GLY A 265 10.58 -21.83 -3.24
C GLY A 265 9.53 -22.06 -2.14
N GLN A 266 9.16 -21.02 -1.38
CA GLN A 266 8.23 -21.11 -0.25
C GLN A 266 6.78 -20.72 -0.59
N TRP A 267 6.51 -20.32 -1.84
CA TRP A 267 5.21 -19.78 -2.24
C TRP A 267 4.00 -20.66 -1.85
N PRO A 268 3.97 -21.99 -2.06
CA PRO A 268 2.81 -22.79 -1.70
C PRO A 268 2.42 -22.65 -0.22
N ARG A 269 3.41 -22.69 0.69
CA ARG A 269 3.21 -22.56 2.15
C ARG A 269 2.85 -21.13 2.55
N VAL A 270 3.49 -20.13 1.94
CA VAL A 270 3.22 -18.72 2.23
C VAL A 270 1.81 -18.35 1.75
N ARG A 271 1.43 -18.76 0.54
CA ARG A 271 0.12 -18.52 -0.07
C ARG A 271 -1.03 -18.96 0.83
N GLU A 272 -0.98 -20.18 1.37
CA GLU A 272 -2.05 -20.70 2.24
C GLU A 272 -2.29 -19.77 3.44
N ARG A 273 -1.24 -19.42 4.18
CA ARG A 273 -1.32 -18.50 5.32
C ARG A 273 -1.76 -17.10 4.91
N THR A 274 -1.28 -16.61 3.76
CA THR A 274 -1.63 -15.30 3.22
C THR A 274 -3.12 -15.21 2.91
N TRP A 275 -3.69 -16.19 2.20
CA TRP A 275 -5.10 -16.18 1.83
C TRP A 275 -6.01 -16.40 3.04
N GLU A 276 -5.63 -17.23 4.01
CA GLU A 276 -6.36 -17.35 5.28
C GLU A 276 -6.48 -15.99 5.99
N HIS A 277 -5.40 -15.21 6.05
CA HIS A 277 -5.43 -13.88 6.63
C HIS A 277 -6.25 -12.88 5.79
N LEU A 278 -6.05 -12.86 4.46
CA LEU A 278 -6.75 -11.95 3.56
C LEU A 278 -8.27 -12.15 3.62
N VAL A 279 -8.74 -13.40 3.61
CA VAL A 279 -10.18 -13.67 3.70
C VAL A 279 -10.76 -13.28 5.07
N SER A 280 -9.95 -13.36 6.13
CA SER A 280 -10.37 -12.92 7.47
C SER A 280 -10.51 -11.39 7.56
N ALA A 281 -9.54 -10.63 7.04
CA ALA A 281 -9.33 -9.22 7.38
C ALA A 281 -9.57 -8.22 6.23
N ALA A 282 -9.45 -8.63 4.96
CA ALA A 282 -9.59 -7.74 3.82
C ALA A 282 -11.07 -7.57 3.40
N SER A 283 -11.37 -6.47 2.70
CA SER A 283 -12.69 -6.24 2.12
C SER A 283 -12.94 -7.13 0.90
N PRO A 284 -14.20 -7.44 0.53
CA PRO A 284 -14.51 -8.22 -0.67
C PRO A 284 -13.91 -7.65 -1.95
N GLN A 285 -13.83 -6.31 -2.06
CA GLN A 285 -13.21 -5.63 -3.20
C GLN A 285 -11.70 -5.87 -3.26
N GLN A 286 -10.99 -5.81 -2.12
CA GLN A 286 -9.55 -6.09 -2.09
C GLN A 286 -9.26 -7.56 -2.42
N ILE A 287 -10.09 -8.49 -1.93
CA ILE A 287 -9.97 -9.91 -2.25
C ILE A 287 -10.16 -10.11 -3.76
N ALA A 288 -11.18 -9.48 -4.35
CA ALA A 288 -11.44 -9.48 -5.79
C ALA A 288 -10.23 -9.02 -6.63
N GLU A 289 -9.63 -7.88 -6.31
CA GLU A 289 -8.43 -7.36 -7.01
C GLU A 289 -7.25 -8.34 -6.95
N LEU A 290 -7.06 -9.01 -5.82
CA LEU A 290 -5.98 -10.00 -5.65
C LEU A 290 -6.28 -11.32 -6.38
N VAL A 291 -7.55 -11.71 -6.44
CA VAL A 291 -8.01 -12.86 -7.23
C VAL A 291 -7.73 -12.62 -8.71
N GLU A 292 -8.09 -11.44 -9.25
CA GLU A 292 -7.77 -11.06 -10.63
C GLU A 292 -6.27 -11.16 -10.94
N LEU A 293 -5.41 -10.77 -10.01
CA LEU A 293 -3.96 -10.88 -10.16
C LEU A 293 -3.50 -12.35 -10.24
N GLU A 294 -4.04 -13.23 -9.42
CA GLU A 294 -3.71 -14.67 -9.46
C GLU A 294 -4.17 -15.34 -10.76
N LEU A 295 -5.35 -14.97 -11.25
CA LEU A 295 -5.93 -15.50 -12.48
C LEU A 295 -5.07 -15.27 -13.72
N ARG A 296 -4.15 -14.29 -13.69
CA ARG A 296 -3.18 -14.06 -14.78
C ARG A 296 -2.16 -15.20 -14.96
N SER A 297 -1.99 -16.04 -13.94
CA SER A 297 -0.93 -17.06 -13.94
C SER A 297 -1.35 -18.40 -13.33
N THR A 298 -2.57 -18.48 -12.78
CA THR A 298 -3.11 -19.67 -12.15
C THR A 298 -4.48 -20.01 -12.77
N PRO A 299 -4.75 -21.29 -13.11
CA PRO A 299 -6.06 -21.70 -13.58
C PRO A 299 -7.19 -21.32 -12.62
N PRO A 300 -8.32 -20.76 -13.10
CA PRO A 300 -9.40 -20.24 -12.26
C PRO A 300 -9.98 -21.24 -11.26
N ARG A 301 -10.06 -22.53 -11.66
CA ARG A 301 -10.50 -23.61 -10.77
C ARG A 301 -9.59 -23.76 -9.55
N GLN A 302 -8.27 -23.64 -9.71
CA GLN A 302 -7.33 -23.75 -8.61
C GLN A 302 -7.42 -22.54 -7.68
N VAL A 303 -7.54 -21.33 -8.24
CA VAL A 303 -7.75 -20.10 -7.46
C VAL A 303 -9.02 -20.22 -6.62
N LEU A 304 -10.12 -20.69 -7.22
CA LEU A 304 -11.39 -20.93 -6.54
C LEU A 304 -11.25 -21.94 -5.39
N GLU A 305 -10.56 -23.06 -5.60
CA GLU A 305 -10.31 -24.07 -4.55
C GLU A 305 -9.50 -23.49 -3.39
N TRP A 306 -8.46 -22.70 -3.66
CA TRP A 306 -7.63 -22.08 -2.61
C TRP A 306 -8.41 -21.07 -1.77
N VAL A 307 -9.16 -20.18 -2.43
CA VAL A 307 -9.93 -19.14 -1.75
C VAL A 307 -11.05 -19.76 -0.91
N ARG A 308 -11.72 -20.81 -1.41
CA ARG A 308 -12.74 -21.56 -0.65
C ARG A 308 -12.16 -22.25 0.57
N GLU A 309 -11.01 -22.89 0.43
CA GLU A 309 -10.31 -23.54 1.55
C GLU A 309 -9.94 -22.51 2.62
N ALA A 310 -9.33 -21.39 2.22
CA ALA A 310 -8.96 -20.30 3.11
C ALA A 310 -10.18 -19.70 3.83
N ALA A 311 -11.29 -19.49 3.11
CA ALA A 311 -12.55 -19.01 3.68
C ALA A 311 -13.13 -19.97 4.73
N ARG A 312 -13.03 -21.28 4.49
CA ARG A 312 -13.48 -22.30 5.44
C ARG A 312 -12.64 -22.27 6.72
N ARG A 313 -11.31 -22.22 6.59
CA ARG A 313 -10.38 -22.16 7.73
C ARG A 313 -10.50 -20.86 8.52
N ALA A 314 -10.77 -19.75 7.85
CA ALA A 314 -11.02 -18.46 8.47
C ALA A 314 -12.41 -18.34 9.13
N GLY A 315 -13.28 -19.36 9.01
CA GLY A 315 -14.65 -19.32 9.56
C GLY A 315 -15.58 -18.34 8.85
N ARG A 316 -15.24 -17.91 7.63
CA ARG A 316 -16.04 -16.98 6.81
C ARG A 316 -16.37 -17.59 5.45
N PRO A 317 -17.19 -18.66 5.39
CA PRO A 317 -17.43 -19.41 4.15
C PRO A 317 -18.07 -18.60 3.02
N GLN A 318 -18.64 -17.42 3.29
CA GLN A 318 -19.22 -16.52 2.28
C GLN A 318 -18.32 -15.35 1.86
N ALA A 319 -17.12 -15.19 2.45
CA ALA A 319 -16.26 -14.03 2.18
C ALA A 319 -15.70 -13.99 0.74
N TRP A 320 -15.83 -15.08 -0.02
CA TRP A 320 -15.44 -15.17 -1.42
C TRP A 320 -16.59 -14.96 -2.41
N ALA A 321 -17.83 -14.76 -1.93
CA ALA A 321 -19.02 -14.58 -2.78
C ALA A 321 -18.88 -13.39 -3.75
N GLY A 322 -18.28 -12.28 -3.28
CA GLY A 322 -17.98 -11.11 -4.13
C GLY A 322 -16.91 -11.36 -5.21
N CYS A 323 -16.14 -12.44 -5.10
CA CYS A 323 -15.17 -12.84 -6.11
C CYS A 323 -15.75 -13.85 -7.10
N LEU A 324 -16.94 -14.41 -6.85
CA LEU A 324 -17.53 -15.41 -7.73
C LEU A 324 -17.89 -14.82 -9.10
N ASP A 325 -18.38 -13.59 -9.18
CA ASP A 325 -18.63 -12.93 -10.47
C ASP A 325 -17.34 -12.78 -11.28
N LEU A 326 -16.22 -12.44 -10.62
CA LEU A 326 -14.89 -12.37 -11.24
C LEU A 326 -14.34 -13.73 -11.62
N LEU A 327 -14.51 -14.76 -10.78
CA LEU A 327 -14.08 -16.12 -11.08
C LEU A 327 -14.93 -16.74 -12.21
N LEU A 328 -16.22 -16.45 -12.26
CA LEU A 328 -17.12 -16.84 -13.36
C LEU A 328 -16.78 -16.09 -14.65
N ALA A 329 -16.30 -14.84 -14.56
CA ALA A 329 -15.84 -14.04 -15.70
C ALA A 329 -14.41 -14.39 -16.16
N ALA A 330 -13.53 -14.81 -15.24
CA ALA A 330 -12.11 -15.10 -15.49
C ALA A 330 -11.80 -16.59 -15.72
N VAL A 331 -12.73 -17.50 -15.43
CA VAL A 331 -12.86 -18.72 -16.24
C VAL A 331 -13.03 -18.25 -17.68
N PRO A 332 -12.07 -18.50 -18.58
CA PRO A 332 -12.03 -17.82 -19.87
C PRO A 332 -13.38 -17.91 -20.56
N LEU A 333 -13.99 -16.75 -20.76
CA LEU A 333 -14.89 -16.51 -21.87
C LEU A 333 -14.11 -16.16 -23.15
N GLU A 334 -12.78 -16.06 -23.06
CA GLU A 334 -11.91 -15.97 -24.23
C GLU A 334 -11.43 -17.36 -24.63
N GLY A 335 -12.26 -17.91 -25.53
CA GLY A 335 -12.14 -19.19 -26.23
C GLY A 335 -13.42 -20.03 -26.10
N PRO A 336 -14.34 -20.04 -27.07
CA PRO A 336 -14.75 -18.99 -27.99
C PRO A 336 -16.01 -18.26 -27.44
N LEU A 337 -15.98 -16.93 -27.40
CA LEU A 337 -17.21 -16.12 -27.46
C LEU A 337 -17.48 -15.64 -28.90
N GLU A 338 -16.94 -16.36 -29.89
CA GLU A 338 -17.67 -16.56 -31.14
C GLU A 338 -18.31 -17.94 -31.06
N GLY A 339 -19.57 -17.97 -30.70
CA GLY A 339 -20.26 -19.23 -30.51
C GLY A 339 -20.86 -19.31 -29.14
N PRO A 340 -22.18 -19.20 -29.03
CA PRO A 340 -22.87 -19.77 -27.89
C PRO A 340 -22.44 -21.23 -27.59
N PRO A 341 -22.65 -21.80 -26.38
CA PRO A 341 -22.40 -23.23 -26.16
C PRO A 341 -22.95 -24.05 -27.33
N GLU A 342 -22.07 -24.77 -28.01
CA GLU A 342 -22.39 -25.60 -29.18
C GLU A 342 -22.44 -27.05 -28.76
N GLY A 343 -23.50 -27.73 -29.20
CA GLY A 343 -23.66 -29.17 -29.05
C GLY A 343 -24.25 -29.73 -30.33
N PRO A 344 -24.35 -31.07 -30.44
CA PRO A 344 -24.92 -31.71 -31.62
C PRO A 344 -26.29 -31.13 -32.00
N GLY A 345 -26.33 -30.32 -33.07
CA GLY A 345 -27.53 -29.73 -33.65
C GLY A 345 -28.11 -28.49 -32.94
N VAL A 346 -27.48 -27.96 -31.88
CA VAL A 346 -27.99 -26.77 -31.16
C VAL A 346 -26.88 -25.87 -30.63
N LEU A 347 -27.25 -24.62 -30.39
CA LEU A 347 -26.37 -23.53 -29.97
C LEU A 347 -27.10 -22.69 -28.89
N LEU A 348 -26.49 -22.32 -27.76
CA LEU A 348 -27.14 -21.61 -26.64
C LEU A 348 -26.80 -20.12 -26.52
N GLU A 349 -27.37 -19.24 -27.35
CA GLU A 349 -27.03 -17.80 -27.36
C GLU A 349 -27.44 -17.07 -26.08
N PRO A 350 -26.53 -16.32 -25.40
CA PRO A 350 -26.91 -15.52 -24.23
C PRO A 350 -28.07 -14.58 -24.55
N LEU A 351 -29.09 -14.58 -23.70
CA LEU A 351 -30.31 -13.79 -23.89
C LEU A 351 -29.99 -12.29 -23.96
N ARG A 352 -30.53 -11.60 -24.96
CA ARG A 352 -30.52 -10.14 -25.12
C ARG A 352 -31.95 -9.65 -25.30
N VAL A 353 -32.18 -8.39 -24.94
CA VAL A 353 -33.51 -7.75 -25.10
C VAL A 353 -33.96 -7.76 -26.56
N SER A 354 -33.02 -7.67 -27.51
CA SER A 354 -33.26 -7.69 -28.96
C SER A 354 -33.76 -9.05 -29.49
N HIS A 355 -33.70 -10.12 -28.71
CA HIS A 355 -34.27 -11.42 -29.11
C HIS A 355 -35.80 -11.47 -29.00
N ALA A 356 -36.42 -10.46 -28.40
CA ALA A 356 -37.85 -10.46 -28.12
C ALA A 356 -38.69 -10.64 -29.39
N GLU A 357 -38.41 -9.87 -30.45
CA GLU A 357 -39.15 -9.88 -31.71
C GLU A 357 -39.05 -11.23 -32.43
N GLU A 358 -37.85 -11.80 -32.46
CA GLU A 358 -37.60 -13.12 -33.07
C GLU A 358 -38.28 -14.25 -32.29
N MET A 359 -38.35 -14.15 -30.96
CA MET A 359 -38.91 -15.17 -30.09
C MET A 359 -40.44 -15.16 -30.03
N VAL A 360 -41.11 -14.09 -30.46
CA VAL A 360 -42.59 -14.04 -30.54
C VAL A 360 -43.17 -15.22 -31.34
N PRO A 361 -42.80 -15.43 -32.62
CA PRO A 361 -43.35 -16.55 -33.39
C PRO A 361 -42.98 -17.91 -32.80
N VAL A 362 -41.78 -18.05 -32.22
CA VAL A 362 -41.33 -19.31 -31.57
C VAL A 362 -42.22 -19.68 -30.37
N LEU A 363 -42.72 -18.68 -29.65
CA LEU A 363 -43.53 -18.83 -28.43
C LEU A 363 -45.05 -18.61 -28.67
N ALA A 364 -45.47 -18.44 -29.93
CA ALA A 364 -46.82 -18.04 -30.30
C ALA A 364 -47.89 -19.13 -30.13
N ASP A 365 -47.50 -20.40 -30.13
CA ASP A 365 -48.44 -21.52 -30.08
C ASP A 365 -49.00 -21.71 -28.66
N ALA A 366 -50.32 -21.63 -28.52
CA ALA A 366 -51.03 -21.78 -27.25
C ALA A 366 -50.72 -23.11 -26.53
N ARG A 367 -50.34 -24.18 -27.27
CA ARG A 367 -49.99 -25.48 -26.71
C ARG A 367 -48.75 -25.42 -25.80
N LEU A 368 -47.84 -24.46 -25.99
CA LEU A 368 -46.68 -24.28 -25.11
C LEU A 368 -47.08 -23.89 -23.69
N HIS A 369 -48.18 -23.16 -23.55
CA HIS A 369 -48.62 -22.57 -22.29
C HIS A 369 -49.58 -23.47 -21.51
N ALA A 370 -49.95 -24.64 -22.07
CA ALA A 370 -50.88 -25.58 -21.44
C ALA A 370 -50.38 -26.13 -20.10
N PHE A 371 -49.06 -26.30 -19.94
CA PHE A 371 -48.45 -26.84 -18.71
C PHE A 371 -47.82 -25.76 -17.82
N THR A 372 -47.24 -24.71 -18.41
CA THR A 372 -46.58 -23.61 -17.67
C THR A 372 -47.55 -22.50 -17.25
N GLY A 373 -48.75 -22.48 -17.82
CA GLY A 373 -49.71 -21.38 -17.68
C GLY A 373 -49.35 -20.16 -18.53
N GLY A 374 -50.31 -19.23 -18.64
CA GLY A 374 -50.17 -17.99 -19.41
C GLY A 374 -50.75 -18.07 -20.83
N ALA A 375 -50.46 -17.03 -21.61
CA ALA A 375 -50.83 -16.92 -23.01
C ALA A 375 -49.57 -16.58 -23.85
N PRO A 376 -49.60 -16.86 -25.17
CA PRO A 376 -48.56 -16.40 -26.09
C PRO A 376 -48.20 -14.93 -25.89
N PRO A 377 -46.91 -14.60 -25.66
CA PRO A 377 -46.54 -13.23 -25.30
C PRO A 377 -46.46 -12.32 -26.53
N THR A 378 -46.84 -11.07 -26.34
CA THR A 378 -46.57 -10.00 -27.29
C THR A 378 -45.07 -9.62 -27.30
N ALA A 379 -44.60 -8.97 -28.37
CA ALA A 379 -43.22 -8.47 -28.44
C ALA A 379 -42.90 -7.52 -27.27
N GLN A 380 -43.86 -6.68 -26.86
CA GLN A 380 -43.66 -5.75 -25.75
C GLN A 380 -43.49 -6.48 -24.41
N GLU A 381 -44.28 -7.53 -24.16
CA GLU A 381 -44.16 -8.35 -22.96
C GLU A 381 -42.84 -9.11 -22.92
N LEU A 382 -42.38 -9.66 -24.06
CA LEU A 382 -41.06 -10.29 -24.14
C LEU A 382 -39.92 -9.30 -23.90
N ARG A 383 -39.95 -8.09 -24.50
CA ARG A 383 -38.92 -7.07 -24.23
C ARG A 383 -38.82 -6.74 -22.74
N ARG A 384 -39.96 -6.55 -22.06
CA ARG A 384 -40.00 -6.28 -20.61
C ARG A 384 -39.43 -7.46 -19.80
N ARG A 385 -39.85 -8.68 -20.13
CA ARG A 385 -39.36 -9.90 -19.48
C ARG A 385 -37.86 -10.09 -19.66
N TYR A 386 -37.36 -9.94 -20.88
CA TYR A 386 -35.94 -10.10 -21.20
C TYR A 386 -35.10 -9.00 -20.57
N ALA A 387 -35.58 -7.76 -20.49
CA ALA A 387 -34.89 -6.70 -19.75
C ALA A 387 -34.72 -7.07 -18.27
N ALA A 388 -35.76 -7.60 -17.62
CA ALA A 388 -35.66 -8.07 -16.24
C ALA A 388 -34.72 -9.28 -16.10
N GLN A 389 -34.76 -10.23 -17.03
CA GLN A 389 -33.90 -11.42 -17.01
C GLN A 389 -32.42 -11.09 -17.24
N VAL A 390 -32.13 -10.11 -18.10
CA VAL A 390 -30.77 -9.60 -18.34
C VAL A 390 -30.26 -8.80 -17.14
N ALA A 391 -31.13 -8.04 -16.48
CA ALA A 391 -30.77 -7.31 -15.25
C ALA A 391 -30.46 -8.25 -14.07
N GLY A 392 -31.01 -9.46 -14.07
CA GLY A 392 -30.80 -10.46 -13.02
C GLY A 392 -31.62 -10.20 -11.75
N PRO A 393 -31.42 -11.01 -10.70
CA PRO A 393 -32.21 -10.96 -9.48
C PRO A 393 -31.80 -9.78 -8.58
N VAL A 394 -32.49 -8.65 -8.73
CA VAL A 394 -32.24 -7.44 -7.93
C VAL A 394 -32.49 -7.72 -6.44
N GLY A 395 -31.50 -7.41 -5.60
CA GLY A 395 -31.60 -7.49 -4.14
C GLY A 395 -31.51 -8.90 -3.54
N GLN A 396 -31.14 -9.92 -4.32
CA GLN A 396 -30.96 -11.30 -3.84
C GLN A 396 -29.50 -11.72 -3.98
N ALA A 397 -28.68 -11.34 -3.00
CA ALA A 397 -27.28 -11.78 -2.93
C ALA A 397 -27.17 -13.31 -2.88
N GLY A 398 -26.18 -13.89 -3.56
CA GLY A 398 -25.99 -15.34 -3.65
C GLY A 398 -26.95 -16.04 -4.62
N ARG A 399 -27.60 -15.30 -5.52
CA ARG A 399 -28.49 -15.84 -6.56
C ARG A 399 -28.18 -15.20 -7.93
N TRP A 400 -28.17 -16.00 -8.98
CA TRP A 400 -27.84 -15.58 -10.35
C TRP A 400 -28.84 -16.14 -11.36
N TRP A 401 -29.21 -15.34 -12.36
CA TRP A 401 -30.06 -15.76 -13.47
C TRP A 401 -29.25 -15.88 -14.75
N LEU A 402 -29.23 -17.09 -15.33
CA LEU A 402 -28.55 -17.39 -16.58
C LEU A 402 -29.61 -17.81 -17.60
N ASN A 403 -29.67 -17.12 -18.74
CA ASN A 403 -30.73 -17.29 -19.72
C ASN A 403 -30.12 -17.35 -21.12
N TRP A 404 -30.53 -18.35 -21.92
CA TRP A 404 -30.03 -18.54 -23.27
C TRP A 404 -31.16 -18.80 -24.26
N VAL A 405 -31.08 -18.19 -25.44
CA VAL A 405 -31.86 -18.53 -26.63
C VAL A 405 -31.25 -19.77 -27.27
N VAL A 406 -32.07 -20.79 -27.51
CA VAL A 406 -31.66 -21.99 -28.24
C VAL A 406 -31.73 -21.69 -29.72
N ARG A 407 -30.57 -21.74 -30.37
CA ARG A 407 -30.36 -21.62 -31.81
C ARG A 407 -30.23 -23.02 -32.41
N ARG A 408 -30.80 -23.23 -33.59
CA ARG A 408 -30.56 -24.47 -34.33
C ARG A 408 -29.18 -24.43 -34.97
N GLY A 409 -28.46 -25.55 -34.91
CA GLY A 409 -27.11 -25.64 -35.46
C GLY A 409 -27.06 -25.63 -37.01
N ASP A 410 -28.18 -25.90 -37.69
CA ASP A 410 -28.23 -25.99 -39.15
C ASP A 410 -28.55 -24.65 -39.84
N ASP A 411 -29.44 -23.84 -39.29
CA ASP A 411 -29.89 -22.57 -39.89
C ASP A 411 -29.84 -21.34 -38.97
N GLY A 412 -29.37 -21.51 -37.72
CA GLY A 412 -29.23 -20.42 -36.75
C GLY A 412 -30.56 -19.83 -36.26
N ARG A 413 -31.71 -20.38 -36.66
CA ARG A 413 -33.02 -19.85 -36.22
C ARG A 413 -33.23 -20.14 -34.74
N ALA A 414 -33.85 -19.19 -34.06
CA ALA A 414 -34.30 -19.40 -32.69
C ALA A 414 -35.34 -20.53 -32.64
N ALA A 415 -35.16 -21.48 -31.71
CA ALA A 415 -36.02 -22.63 -31.52
C ALA A 415 -36.63 -22.69 -30.10
N GLY A 416 -36.16 -21.86 -29.17
CA GLY A 416 -36.59 -21.90 -27.78
C GLY A 416 -35.65 -21.16 -26.85
N PHE A 417 -35.70 -21.48 -25.56
CA PHE A 417 -34.76 -20.99 -24.56
C PHE A 417 -34.49 -22.05 -23.49
N VAL A 418 -33.33 -21.93 -22.84
CA VAL A 418 -32.99 -22.66 -21.60
C VAL A 418 -32.51 -21.67 -20.56
N GLN A 419 -32.77 -21.96 -19.30
CA GLN A 419 -32.53 -21.04 -18.18
C GLN A 419 -32.03 -21.79 -16.97
N ALA A 420 -31.20 -21.13 -16.17
CA ALA A 420 -30.74 -21.61 -14.89
C ALA A 420 -30.78 -20.48 -13.86
N THR A 421 -31.44 -20.73 -12.74
CA THR A 421 -31.31 -19.92 -11.52
C THR A 421 -30.32 -20.61 -10.61
N VAL A 422 -29.13 -20.04 -10.47
CA VAL A 422 -28.08 -20.56 -9.58
C VAL A 422 -28.22 -19.87 -8.23
N ALA A 423 -28.13 -20.61 -7.14
CA ALA A 423 -28.14 -20.08 -5.79
C ALA A 423 -27.10 -20.78 -4.92
N GLU A 424 -26.61 -20.08 -3.91
CA GLU A 424 -25.80 -20.69 -2.84
C GLU A 424 -26.64 -21.64 -1.97
N ALA A 425 -26.03 -22.76 -1.56
CA ALA A 425 -26.59 -23.71 -0.62
C ALA A 425 -25.48 -24.32 0.25
N ASP A 426 -25.85 -24.98 1.34
CA ASP A 426 -24.91 -25.55 2.33
C ASP A 426 -23.88 -26.52 1.71
N GLU A 427 -24.27 -27.25 0.65
CA GLU A 427 -23.41 -28.21 -0.06
C GLU A 427 -22.76 -27.64 -1.33
N GLY A 428 -22.79 -26.31 -1.54
CA GLY A 428 -22.25 -25.64 -2.72
C GLY A 428 -23.31 -24.99 -3.60
N LEU A 429 -22.99 -24.74 -4.87
CA LEU A 429 -23.93 -24.08 -5.79
C LEU A 429 -25.02 -25.06 -6.23
N ARG A 430 -26.27 -24.61 -6.15
CA ARG A 430 -27.46 -25.31 -6.62
C ARG A 430 -28.04 -24.57 -7.81
N ALA A 431 -28.36 -25.27 -8.89
CA ALA A 431 -29.04 -24.68 -10.04
C ALA A 431 -30.45 -25.24 -10.21
N GLU A 432 -31.42 -24.34 -10.34
CA GLU A 432 -32.78 -24.65 -10.79
C GLU A 432 -32.86 -24.37 -12.28
N VAL A 433 -33.08 -25.41 -13.09
CA VAL A 433 -33.04 -25.33 -14.55
C VAL A 433 -34.42 -25.43 -15.18
N ALA A 434 -34.61 -24.73 -16.30
CA ALA A 434 -35.84 -24.73 -17.08
C ALA A 434 -35.55 -24.68 -18.59
N TRP A 435 -36.50 -25.15 -19.39
CA TRP A 435 -36.40 -25.19 -20.86
C TRP A 435 -37.77 -25.01 -21.52
N VAL A 436 -37.79 -24.33 -22.66
CA VAL A 436 -38.96 -24.23 -23.55
C VAL A 436 -38.47 -24.33 -24.99
N VAL A 437 -39.14 -25.15 -25.80
CA VAL A 437 -38.86 -25.30 -27.24
C VAL A 437 -40.16 -25.11 -28.03
N GLY A 438 -40.13 -24.23 -29.03
CA GLY A 438 -41.26 -23.90 -29.88
C GLY A 438 -41.83 -25.15 -30.56
N VAL A 439 -43.16 -25.22 -30.73
CA VAL A 439 -43.84 -26.45 -31.15
C VAL A 439 -43.32 -27.02 -32.48
N GLU A 440 -42.99 -26.15 -33.42
CA GLU A 440 -42.44 -26.51 -34.74
C GLU A 440 -41.09 -27.24 -34.66
N HIS A 441 -40.38 -27.09 -33.53
CA HIS A 441 -39.05 -27.66 -33.29
C HIS A 441 -39.07 -28.86 -32.33
N GLN A 442 -40.23 -29.23 -31.80
CA GLN A 442 -40.38 -30.39 -30.91
C GLN A 442 -40.27 -31.72 -31.67
N GLY A 443 -40.05 -32.82 -30.93
CA GLY A 443 -39.86 -34.16 -31.51
C GLY A 443 -38.51 -34.41 -32.18
N ARG A 444 -37.66 -33.38 -32.31
CA ARG A 444 -36.34 -33.44 -32.98
C ARG A 444 -35.14 -33.52 -32.04
N GLY A 445 -35.37 -33.70 -30.74
CA GLY A 445 -34.31 -33.79 -29.73
C GLY A 445 -33.70 -32.46 -29.26
N VAL A 446 -34.12 -31.31 -29.82
CA VAL A 446 -33.61 -29.96 -29.50
C VAL A 446 -33.56 -29.68 -27.99
N ALA A 447 -34.65 -29.93 -27.26
CA ALA A 447 -34.71 -29.68 -25.83
C ALA A 447 -33.70 -30.50 -25.02
N ARG A 448 -33.47 -31.77 -25.42
CA ARG A 448 -32.48 -32.64 -24.75
C ARG A 448 -31.06 -32.17 -25.02
N ALA A 449 -30.76 -31.82 -26.26
CA ALA A 449 -29.44 -31.31 -26.64
C ALA A 449 -29.12 -29.99 -25.91
N ALA A 450 -30.06 -29.04 -25.93
CA ALA A 450 -29.90 -27.74 -25.28
C ALA A 450 -29.78 -27.86 -23.75
N SER A 451 -30.61 -28.70 -23.12
CA SER A 451 -30.58 -28.84 -21.66
C SER A 451 -29.34 -29.58 -21.18
N ARG A 452 -28.86 -30.60 -21.91
CA ARG A 452 -27.59 -31.28 -21.60
C ARG A 452 -26.42 -30.32 -21.67
N LEU A 453 -26.37 -29.55 -22.74
CA LEU A 453 -25.33 -28.57 -22.96
C LEU A 453 -25.29 -27.50 -21.86
N MET A 454 -26.46 -27.01 -21.43
CA MET A 454 -26.56 -26.12 -20.27
C MET A 454 -26.10 -26.79 -18.97
N VAL A 455 -26.55 -28.01 -18.68
CA VAL A 455 -26.19 -28.71 -17.44
C VAL A 455 -24.70 -29.03 -17.38
N ASP A 456 -24.12 -29.54 -18.47
CA ASP A 456 -22.67 -29.81 -18.56
C ASP A 456 -21.87 -28.52 -18.35
N TRP A 457 -22.32 -27.42 -18.94
CA TRP A 457 -21.72 -26.10 -18.76
C TRP A 457 -21.78 -25.60 -17.29
N LEU A 458 -22.91 -25.85 -16.60
CA LEU A 458 -23.09 -25.51 -15.18
C LEU A 458 -22.20 -26.38 -14.27
N ARG A 459 -22.09 -27.69 -14.56
CA ARG A 459 -21.22 -28.61 -13.82
C ARG A 459 -19.76 -28.22 -13.93
N GLY A 460 -19.32 -27.82 -15.12
CA GLY A 460 -17.97 -27.27 -15.34
C GLY A 460 -17.64 -26.05 -14.48
N ARG A 461 -18.66 -25.36 -13.93
CA ARG A 461 -18.54 -24.16 -13.09
C ARG A 461 -18.83 -24.41 -11.60
N GLY A 462 -18.83 -25.68 -11.18
CA GLY A 462 -18.92 -26.04 -9.77
C GLY A 462 -20.34 -26.05 -9.20
N VAL A 463 -21.35 -26.13 -10.06
CA VAL A 463 -22.73 -26.44 -9.63
C VAL A 463 -22.78 -27.89 -9.14
N ALA A 464 -23.00 -28.05 -7.84
CA ALA A 464 -23.00 -29.33 -7.15
C ALA A 464 -24.35 -30.05 -7.22
N ARG A 465 -25.45 -29.31 -7.29
CA ARG A 465 -26.81 -29.86 -7.37
C ARG A 465 -27.59 -29.21 -8.50
N VAL A 466 -28.31 -30.00 -9.27
CA VAL A 466 -29.17 -29.52 -10.35
C VAL A 466 -30.57 -30.04 -10.10
N LEU A 467 -31.57 -29.18 -10.27
CA LEU A 467 -32.96 -29.58 -10.16
C LEU A 467 -33.83 -28.87 -11.19
N ALA A 468 -34.99 -29.45 -11.44
CA ALA A 468 -36.04 -28.85 -12.25
C ALA A 468 -37.41 -29.04 -11.56
N HIS A 469 -38.37 -28.18 -11.87
CA HIS A 469 -39.77 -28.40 -11.52
C HIS A 469 -40.52 -28.76 -12.81
N VAL A 470 -41.25 -29.88 -12.78
CA VAL A 470 -41.96 -30.40 -13.94
C VAL A 470 -43.35 -30.83 -13.52
N ARG A 471 -44.38 -30.23 -14.14
CA ARG A 471 -45.77 -30.64 -13.95
C ARG A 471 -45.96 -32.13 -14.21
N HIS A 472 -46.63 -32.82 -13.29
CA HIS A 472 -46.88 -34.25 -13.42
C HIS A 472 -47.67 -34.56 -14.71
N GLY A 473 -47.24 -35.59 -15.45
CA GLY A 473 -47.90 -35.98 -16.70
C GLY A 473 -47.42 -35.20 -17.92
N HIS A 474 -46.52 -34.23 -17.76
CA HIS A 474 -45.86 -33.57 -18.89
C HIS A 474 -44.72 -34.44 -19.45
N VAL A 475 -45.09 -35.54 -20.10
CA VAL A 475 -44.19 -36.63 -20.55
C VAL A 475 -42.95 -36.12 -21.29
N ALA A 476 -43.11 -35.11 -22.15
CA ALA A 476 -42.00 -34.52 -22.91
C ALA A 476 -40.94 -33.87 -22.01
N SER A 477 -41.36 -33.05 -21.04
CA SER A 477 -40.45 -32.38 -20.11
C SER A 477 -39.83 -33.36 -19.10
N GLU A 478 -40.59 -34.36 -18.64
CA GLU A 478 -40.05 -35.44 -17.81
C GLU A 478 -38.95 -36.24 -18.56
N ALA A 479 -39.09 -36.42 -19.88
CA ALA A 479 -38.07 -37.07 -20.69
C ALA A 479 -36.80 -36.20 -20.86
N VAL A 480 -36.93 -34.86 -20.86
CA VAL A 480 -35.78 -33.95 -20.86
C VAL A 480 -35.06 -33.98 -19.51
N ALA A 481 -35.80 -33.93 -18.39
CA ALA A 481 -35.24 -34.04 -17.04
C ALA A 481 -34.41 -35.32 -16.87
N ARG A 482 -34.94 -36.48 -17.28
CA ARG A 482 -34.17 -37.74 -17.29
C ARG A 482 -32.92 -37.67 -18.18
N SER A 483 -33.01 -37.00 -19.32
CA SER A 483 -31.91 -36.93 -20.28
C SER A 483 -30.69 -36.17 -19.76
N VAL A 484 -30.88 -35.27 -18.79
CA VAL A 484 -29.83 -34.50 -18.11
C VAL A 484 -29.48 -35.08 -16.73
N GLY A 485 -29.90 -36.31 -16.45
CA GLY A 485 -29.52 -37.06 -15.25
C GLY A 485 -30.41 -36.85 -14.03
N LEU A 486 -31.56 -36.17 -14.15
CA LEU A 486 -32.45 -35.94 -13.01
C LEU A 486 -33.44 -37.09 -12.81
N ALA A 487 -33.74 -37.38 -11.55
CA ALA A 487 -34.77 -38.32 -11.11
C ALA A 487 -35.93 -37.58 -10.41
N PRO A 488 -37.18 -38.08 -10.53
CA PRO A 488 -38.32 -37.47 -9.86
C PRO A 488 -38.22 -37.70 -8.35
N THR A 489 -38.55 -36.68 -7.56
CA THR A 489 -38.64 -36.77 -6.11
C THR A 489 -40.09 -36.88 -5.64
N GLY A 490 -40.29 -37.13 -4.35
CA GLY A 490 -41.61 -37.03 -3.71
C GLY A 490 -42.08 -35.59 -3.44
N VAL A 491 -41.24 -34.57 -3.73
CA VAL A 491 -41.54 -33.18 -3.42
C VAL A 491 -42.35 -32.53 -4.56
N VAL A 492 -43.45 -31.87 -4.19
CA VAL A 492 -44.30 -31.10 -5.12
C VAL A 492 -44.34 -29.65 -4.66
N VAL A 493 -44.07 -28.72 -5.59
CA VAL A 493 -44.09 -27.26 -5.38
C VAL A 493 -44.98 -26.65 -6.46
N ASP A 494 -45.99 -25.88 -6.07
CA ASP A 494 -46.94 -25.22 -6.98
C ASP A 494 -47.59 -26.16 -8.04
N GLY A 495 -47.85 -27.41 -7.64
CA GLY A 495 -48.41 -28.44 -8.52
C GLY A 495 -47.41 -29.10 -9.48
N GLU A 496 -46.13 -28.75 -9.38
CA GLU A 496 -45.05 -29.34 -10.16
C GLU A 496 -44.17 -30.25 -9.30
N ARG A 497 -43.75 -31.39 -9.85
CA ARG A 497 -42.87 -32.33 -9.16
C ARG A 497 -41.43 -31.84 -9.29
N ARG A 498 -40.69 -31.83 -8.20
CA ARG A 498 -39.25 -31.57 -8.21
C ARG A 498 -38.50 -32.78 -8.73
N TRP A 499 -37.58 -32.54 -9.66
CA TRP A 499 -36.61 -33.47 -10.21
C TRP A 499 -35.22 -33.04 -9.79
N GLN A 500 -34.35 -33.96 -9.39
CA GLN A 500 -32.98 -33.62 -8.98
C GLN A 500 -31.99 -34.77 -9.27
N ASP A 501 -30.70 -34.45 -9.27
CA ASP A 501 -29.58 -35.38 -9.48
C ASP A 501 -29.22 -36.23 -8.25
#